data_AF-J0QRH8-F1
#
_entry.id   AF-J0QRH8-F1
#
_cell.length_a   1.000
_cell.length_b   1.000
_cell.length_c   1.000
_cell.angle_alpha   90.00
_cell.angle_beta   90.00
_cell.angle_gamma   90.00
#
_symmetry.space_group_name_H-M   'P 1'
#
loop_
_entity.id
_entity.type
_entity.pdbx_description
1 polymer ?
#
loop_
_entity_poly.entity_id
_entity_poly.type
_entity_poly.pdbx_seq_one_letter_code
_entity_poly.pdbx_strand_id
1 'polypeptide(L)'
;MRYAKTVYLRELIQSSTFRDSEFKLALALGKGINGNPVIAELAKMPHLLIAGTTGSGKSVAINTMILSILYRMTPEQCRLIMVAPKMLELSVYDGIPHLLTPVVVDPKKAVTALEWAVREMEERYRKMAKLGVRNIDGFNARVALAVEKGETIMCTVQSGFDRESGEILYREEEMDLTQLSYIVIIVDEMADLMMVAGKEIEGVIQRLAQMARAAGIHLIMATQRPSVDVITGTIKANFPTRISFQITSKIDSRTILGEQGDETLLGQGDMLHMVGGGRIERVHGPFVSDEEIESVVAHLKVQGTPDYLATVTDSEHDDDKMEDAYSVAEIIAAGSSSENGEELYMQDVKVVMRDRKCSTSYIQRRLAISYNKAASLVERMEEEGIVGTANHVGKREILLNGRSDQDNFKST
;
A
#
# COMPACT_ATOMS: atom_id res chain seq x y z
N MET A 1 44.20 -5.07 19.15
CA MET A 1 42.91 -4.38 18.91
C MET A 1 42.15 -5.17 17.85
N ARG A 2 40.97 -5.72 18.17
CA ARG A 2 40.05 -6.22 17.15
C ARG A 2 39.22 -5.03 16.69
N TYR A 3 39.37 -4.61 15.44
CA TYR A 3 38.55 -3.56 14.86
C TYR A 3 37.16 -4.13 14.57
N ALA A 4 36.11 -3.34 14.82
CA ALA A 4 34.76 -3.68 14.38
C ALA A 4 34.75 -3.79 12.85
N LYS A 5 34.20 -4.88 12.32
CA LYS A 5 34.08 -5.10 10.88
C LYS A 5 32.65 -4.79 10.44
N THR A 6 32.50 -3.93 9.45
CA THR A 6 31.20 -3.62 8.84
C THR A 6 30.58 -4.88 8.23
N VAL A 7 29.30 -5.09 8.50
CA VAL A 7 28.47 -6.11 7.82
C VAL A 7 27.84 -5.43 6.62
N TYR A 8 28.12 -5.90 5.40
CA TYR A 8 27.52 -5.32 4.20
C TYR A 8 26.25 -6.07 3.80
N LEU A 9 25.21 -5.35 3.35
CA LEU A 9 23.98 -5.98 2.87
C LEU A 9 24.23 -7.01 1.76
N ARG A 10 25.11 -6.67 0.81
CA ARG A 10 25.53 -7.57 -0.27
C ARG A 10 26.02 -8.92 0.24
N GLU A 11 26.77 -8.95 1.34
CA GLU A 11 27.29 -10.19 1.91
C GLU A 11 26.16 -11.12 2.37
N LEU A 12 25.09 -10.55 2.94
CA LEU A 12 23.92 -11.32 3.38
C LEU A 12 23.08 -11.78 2.20
N ILE A 13 22.79 -10.90 1.25
CA ILE A 13 21.98 -11.23 0.06
C ILE A 13 22.66 -12.31 -0.79
N GLN A 14 24.00 -12.34 -0.84
CA GLN A 14 24.76 -13.36 -1.58
C GLN A 14 24.89 -14.69 -0.82
N SER A 15 24.57 -14.73 0.47
CA SER A 15 24.65 -15.96 1.27
C SER A 15 23.63 -17.00 0.82
N SER A 16 23.98 -18.29 0.91
CA SER A 16 23.04 -19.40 0.68
C SER A 16 21.86 -19.34 1.64
N THR A 17 22.10 -18.95 2.90
CA THR A 17 21.04 -18.77 3.91
C THR A 17 19.95 -17.80 3.44
N PHE A 18 20.32 -16.74 2.72
CA PHE A 18 19.33 -15.84 2.12
C PHE A 18 18.78 -16.43 0.82
N ARG A 19 19.64 -16.67 -0.17
CA ARG A 19 19.26 -17.06 -1.54
C ARG A 19 18.42 -18.33 -1.62
N ASP A 20 18.83 -19.35 -0.88
CA ASP A 20 18.25 -20.69 -0.98
C ASP A 20 17.10 -20.89 0.03
N SER A 21 16.78 -19.88 0.85
CA SER A 21 15.65 -19.96 1.78
C SER A 21 14.31 -19.93 1.04
N GLU A 22 13.33 -20.70 1.54
CA GLU A 22 11.93 -20.69 1.09
C GLU A 22 11.12 -19.49 1.64
N PHE A 23 11.81 -18.50 2.21
CA PHE A 23 11.23 -17.32 2.79
C PHE A 23 10.61 -16.43 1.71
N LYS A 24 9.38 -15.97 1.88
CA LYS A 24 8.73 -15.12 0.88
C LYS A 24 9.10 -13.66 1.13
N LEU A 25 8.85 -13.17 2.34
CA LEU A 25 9.24 -11.83 2.77
C LEU A 25 10.51 -11.93 3.64
N ALA A 26 11.58 -12.40 3.01
CA ALA A 26 12.88 -12.57 3.66
C ALA A 26 13.50 -11.20 4.02
N LEU A 27 13.91 -11.04 5.27
CA LEU A 27 14.60 -9.86 5.79
C LEU A 27 16.02 -10.22 6.20
N ALA A 28 17.02 -9.66 5.53
CA ALA A 28 18.42 -9.83 5.92
C ALA A 28 18.74 -8.94 7.13
N LEU A 29 18.55 -9.48 8.34
CA LEU A 29 18.69 -8.70 9.58
C LEU A 29 20.14 -8.36 9.92
N GLY A 30 21.11 -9.22 9.56
CA GLY A 30 22.49 -8.96 9.92
C GLY A 30 23.29 -10.22 10.18
N LYS A 31 24.26 -10.09 11.08
CA LYS A 31 25.01 -11.22 11.64
C LYS A 31 24.86 -11.29 13.13
N GLY A 32 24.71 -12.49 13.66
CA GLY A 32 24.78 -12.71 15.11
C GLY A 32 26.20 -12.45 15.64
N ILE A 33 26.35 -12.50 16.97
CA ILE A 33 27.64 -12.33 17.66
C ILE A 33 28.74 -13.28 17.17
N ASN A 34 28.36 -14.44 16.63
CA ASN A 34 29.28 -15.45 16.10
C ASN A 34 29.63 -15.24 14.61
N GLY A 35 29.08 -14.19 13.98
CA GLY A 35 29.28 -13.88 12.56
C GLY A 35 28.35 -14.60 11.58
N ASN A 36 27.47 -15.48 12.08
CA ASN A 36 26.51 -16.21 11.25
C ASN A 36 25.42 -15.27 10.72
N PRO A 37 25.00 -15.38 9.44
CA PRO A 37 23.88 -14.62 8.89
C PRO A 37 22.58 -14.88 9.67
N VAL A 38 21.86 -13.81 9.98
CA VAL A 38 20.54 -13.84 10.62
C VAL A 38 19.52 -13.34 9.60
N ILE A 39 18.69 -14.24 9.09
CA ILE A 39 17.61 -13.95 8.15
C ILE A 39 16.28 -14.20 8.84
N ALA A 40 15.38 -13.24 8.79
CA ALA A 40 14.03 -13.33 9.33
C ALA A 40 13.00 -13.47 8.20
N GLU A 41 11.82 -14.01 8.52
CA GLU A 41 10.70 -14.13 7.59
C GLU A 41 9.52 -13.30 8.10
N LEU A 42 9.24 -12.19 7.42
CA LEU A 42 8.18 -11.26 7.81
C LEU A 42 6.78 -11.86 7.67
N ALA A 43 6.53 -12.84 6.80
CA ALA A 43 5.22 -13.49 6.69
C ALA A 43 4.94 -14.49 7.84
N LYS A 44 6.00 -14.99 8.49
CA LYS A 44 5.89 -15.87 9.68
C LYS A 44 5.80 -15.07 10.97
N MET A 45 6.39 -13.88 11.00
CA MET A 45 6.14 -12.85 12.00
C MET A 45 4.77 -12.22 11.67
N PRO A 46 3.87 -11.94 12.61
CA PRO A 46 2.63 -11.26 12.24
C PRO A 46 2.96 -9.84 11.75
N HIS A 47 3.64 -9.06 12.60
CA HIS A 47 4.06 -7.68 12.34
C HIS A 47 5.37 -7.39 13.09
N LEU A 48 6.11 -6.38 12.64
CA LEU A 48 7.41 -5.98 13.19
C LEU A 48 7.38 -4.55 13.75
N LEU A 49 7.80 -4.39 15.00
CA LEU A 49 8.01 -3.08 15.63
C LEU A 49 9.51 -2.80 15.72
N ILE A 50 9.94 -1.64 15.26
CA ILE A 50 11.33 -1.19 15.27
C ILE A 50 11.44 0.09 16.10
N ALA A 51 12.37 0.12 17.04
CA ALA A 51 12.63 1.32 17.83
C ALA A 51 14.13 1.61 17.90
N GLY A 52 14.49 2.88 17.98
CA GLY A 52 15.89 3.30 18.07
C GLY A 52 16.06 4.79 17.99
N THR A 53 17.06 5.33 18.68
CA THR A 53 17.34 6.78 18.65
C THR A 53 18.00 7.21 17.35
N THR A 54 18.04 8.51 17.07
CA THR A 54 18.73 9.06 15.90
C THR A 54 20.21 8.62 15.89
N GLY A 55 20.71 8.17 14.74
CA GLY A 55 22.08 7.67 14.59
C GLY A 55 22.33 6.25 15.10
N SER A 56 21.33 5.57 15.68
CA SER A 56 21.46 4.20 16.18
C SER A 56 21.55 3.14 15.08
N GLY A 57 21.13 3.47 13.85
CA GLY A 57 21.09 2.56 12.70
C GLY A 57 19.69 2.16 12.23
N LYS A 58 18.62 2.67 12.87
CA LYS A 58 17.22 2.38 12.52
C LYS A 58 16.91 2.58 11.03
N SER A 59 17.21 3.75 10.46
CA SER A 59 16.87 4.07 9.06
C SER A 59 17.61 3.16 8.08
N VAL A 60 18.91 2.93 8.30
CA VAL A 60 19.71 1.99 7.49
C VAL A 60 19.11 0.59 7.56
N ALA A 61 18.67 0.13 8.73
CA ALA A 61 18.05 -1.18 8.88
C ALA A 61 16.71 -1.28 8.13
N ILE A 62 15.84 -0.25 8.20
CA ILE A 62 14.59 -0.20 7.41
C ILE A 62 14.91 -0.31 5.91
N ASN A 63 15.89 0.46 5.42
CA ASN A 63 16.33 0.38 4.03
C ASN A 63 16.83 -1.02 3.66
N THR A 64 17.64 -1.66 4.52
CA THR A 64 18.12 -3.02 4.25
C THR A 64 17.00 -4.07 4.24
N MET A 65 15.95 -3.88 5.05
CA MET A 65 14.76 -4.72 5.05
C MET A 65 13.95 -4.54 3.75
N ILE A 66 13.74 -3.29 3.32
CA ILE A 66 13.06 -2.97 2.05
C ILE A 66 13.84 -3.60 0.89
N LEU A 67 15.15 -3.38 0.81
CA LEU A 67 15.99 -3.96 -0.22
C LEU A 67 15.98 -5.49 -0.19
N SER A 68 15.95 -6.11 1.00
CA SER A 68 15.83 -7.58 1.11
C SER A 68 14.58 -8.11 0.39
N ILE A 69 13.45 -7.39 0.51
CA ILE A 69 12.20 -7.74 -0.19
C ILE A 69 12.35 -7.46 -1.69
N LEU A 70 12.87 -6.30 -2.08
CA LEU A 70 13.00 -5.90 -3.50
C LEU A 70 13.97 -6.79 -4.29
N TYR A 71 15.01 -7.35 -3.66
CA TYR A 71 15.91 -8.32 -4.29
C TYR A 71 15.27 -9.71 -4.49
N ARG A 72 14.10 -9.96 -3.89
CA ARG A 72 13.43 -11.28 -3.86
C ARG A 72 12.11 -11.31 -4.60
N MET A 73 11.35 -10.22 -4.53
CA MET A 73 9.94 -10.20 -4.90
C MET A 73 9.70 -9.25 -6.07
N THR A 74 8.98 -9.71 -7.09
CA THR A 74 8.48 -8.84 -8.16
C THR A 74 7.29 -8.01 -7.68
N PRO A 75 6.89 -6.94 -8.39
CA PRO A 75 5.71 -6.16 -8.06
C PRO A 75 4.42 -6.99 -7.97
N GLU A 76 4.27 -8.02 -8.81
CA GLU A 76 3.12 -8.94 -8.80
C GLU A 76 3.09 -9.82 -7.55
N GLN A 77 4.26 -10.09 -6.96
CA GLN A 77 4.38 -10.92 -5.76
C GLN A 77 4.31 -10.10 -4.48
N CYS A 78 4.80 -8.86 -4.48
CA CYS A 78 4.79 -7.98 -3.32
C CYS A 78 4.59 -6.52 -3.72
N ARG A 79 3.64 -5.87 -3.05
CA ARG A 79 3.30 -4.46 -3.19
C ARG A 79 3.57 -3.73 -1.88
N LEU A 80 3.94 -2.46 -1.97
CA LEU A 80 4.42 -1.66 -0.84
C LEU A 80 3.54 -0.42 -0.62
N ILE A 81 3.28 -0.09 0.64
CA ILE A 81 2.77 1.20 1.09
C ILE A 81 3.83 1.78 2.02
N MET A 82 4.33 2.97 1.72
CA MET A 82 5.36 3.64 2.51
C MET A 82 4.81 4.93 3.11
N VAL A 83 4.99 5.10 4.42
CA VAL A 83 4.57 6.27 5.17
C VAL A 83 5.79 6.94 5.79
N ALA A 84 6.08 8.17 5.37
CA ALA A 84 7.21 8.97 5.83
C ALA A 84 6.79 10.42 6.09
N PRO A 85 6.28 10.74 7.29
CA PRO A 85 5.77 12.08 7.61
C PRO A 85 6.80 13.21 7.49
N LYS A 86 8.08 12.88 7.49
CA LYS A 86 9.20 13.84 7.40
C LYS A 86 9.85 13.94 6.02
N MET A 87 9.40 13.18 5.02
CA MET A 87 9.97 13.16 3.64
C MET A 87 11.47 12.82 3.51
N LEU A 88 12.14 12.35 4.56
CA LEU A 88 13.60 12.16 4.52
C LEU A 88 13.99 10.74 4.08
N GLU A 89 13.44 9.72 4.74
CA GLU A 89 14.03 8.38 4.69
C GLU A 89 13.49 7.51 3.56
N LEU A 90 12.17 7.56 3.29
CA LEU A 90 11.53 6.65 2.31
C LEU A 90 11.23 7.30 0.96
N SER A 91 11.36 8.63 0.82
CA SER A 91 11.05 9.34 -0.43
C SER A 91 11.96 8.93 -1.59
N VAL A 92 13.15 8.37 -1.31
CA VAL A 92 14.02 7.81 -2.35
C VAL A 92 13.31 6.72 -3.18
N TYR A 93 12.38 5.97 -2.59
CA TYR A 93 11.66 4.89 -3.26
C TYR A 93 10.49 5.36 -4.13
N ASP A 94 10.14 6.64 -4.14
CA ASP A 94 9.02 7.13 -4.95
C ASP A 94 9.19 6.75 -6.42
N GLY A 95 8.16 6.17 -7.02
CA GLY A 95 8.15 5.75 -8.42
C GLY A 95 8.66 4.34 -8.70
N ILE A 96 9.04 3.53 -7.70
CA ILE A 96 9.31 2.09 -7.95
C ILE A 96 8.01 1.35 -8.30
N PRO A 97 8.06 0.32 -9.16
CA PRO A 97 6.87 -0.42 -9.60
C PRO A 97 6.15 -1.17 -8.48
N HIS A 98 6.79 -1.39 -7.33
CA HIS A 98 6.19 -2.05 -6.16
C HIS A 98 5.20 -1.16 -5.38
N LEU A 99 5.24 0.16 -5.53
CA LEU A 99 4.40 1.06 -4.72
C LEU A 99 2.92 1.06 -5.16
N LEU A 100 2.00 0.94 -4.20
CA LEU A 100 0.55 1.07 -4.40
C LEU A 100 0.06 2.51 -4.44
N THR A 101 0.82 3.42 -3.82
CA THR A 101 0.56 4.86 -3.77
C THR A 101 1.91 5.56 -3.65
N PRO A 102 2.05 6.84 -4.07
CA PRO A 102 3.23 7.64 -3.71
C PRO A 102 3.51 7.60 -2.20
N VAL A 103 4.76 7.83 -1.81
CA VAL A 103 5.14 7.84 -0.40
C VAL A 103 4.24 8.81 0.37
N VAL A 104 3.55 8.29 1.37
CA VAL A 104 2.52 9.03 2.11
C VAL A 104 3.20 9.88 3.17
N VAL A 105 3.07 11.18 3.02
CA VAL A 105 3.70 12.18 3.90
C VAL A 105 2.68 12.76 4.88
N ASP A 106 1.44 12.97 4.42
CA ASP A 106 0.39 13.52 5.27
C ASP A 106 -0.08 12.48 6.30
N PRO A 107 -0.05 12.79 7.62
CA PRO A 107 -0.48 11.84 8.65
C PRO A 107 -1.94 11.39 8.53
N LYS A 108 -2.85 12.23 8.03
CA LYS A 108 -4.26 11.85 7.84
C LYS A 108 -4.40 10.89 6.67
N LYS A 109 -3.71 11.16 5.55
CA LYS A 109 -3.66 10.22 4.42
C LYS A 109 -3.04 8.88 4.82
N ALA A 110 -2.11 8.87 5.78
CA ALA A 110 -1.58 7.63 6.32
C ALA A 110 -2.64 6.82 7.08
N VAL A 111 -3.53 7.48 7.83
CA VAL A 111 -4.70 6.81 8.44
C VAL A 111 -5.57 6.18 7.36
N THR A 112 -5.90 6.94 6.31
CA THR A 112 -6.69 6.44 5.18
C THR A 112 -6.06 5.23 4.49
N ALA A 113 -4.73 5.24 4.32
CA ALA A 113 -4.00 4.10 3.75
C ALA A 113 -4.05 2.85 4.65
N LEU A 114 -4.01 3.02 5.96
CA LEU A 114 -4.15 1.91 6.91
C LEU A 114 -5.60 1.38 6.93
N GLU A 115 -6.61 2.26 6.83
CA GLU A 115 -8.01 1.87 6.71
C GLU A 115 -8.29 1.15 5.39
N TRP A 116 -7.69 1.61 4.29
CA TRP A 116 -7.72 0.91 3.02
C TRP A 116 -7.15 -0.50 3.15
N ALA A 117 -6.01 -0.66 3.83
CA ALA A 117 -5.43 -1.98 4.07
C ALA A 117 -6.36 -2.90 4.88
N VAL A 118 -7.16 -2.34 5.79
CA VAL A 118 -8.19 -3.09 6.51
C VAL A 118 -9.32 -3.54 5.56
N ARG A 119 -9.78 -2.67 4.66
CA ARG A 119 -10.80 -3.03 3.65
C ARG A 119 -10.28 -4.11 2.70
N GLU A 120 -9.05 -3.96 2.21
CA GLU A 120 -8.36 -4.94 1.36
C GLU A 120 -8.20 -6.28 2.09
N MET A 121 -7.83 -6.28 3.38
CA MET A 121 -7.77 -7.48 4.21
C MET A 121 -9.11 -8.22 4.23
N GLU A 122 -10.22 -7.51 4.46
CA GLU A 122 -11.56 -8.12 4.46
C GLU A 122 -11.93 -8.68 3.09
N GLU A 123 -11.64 -7.96 2.01
CA GLU A 123 -11.90 -8.42 0.65
C GLU A 123 -11.15 -9.71 0.34
N ARG A 124 -9.87 -9.80 0.73
CA ARG A 124 -9.08 -11.02 0.60
C ARG A 124 -9.67 -12.17 1.39
N TYR A 125 -10.17 -11.93 2.60
CA TYR A 125 -10.88 -12.96 3.36
C TYR A 125 -12.14 -13.46 2.65
N ARG A 126 -12.93 -12.56 2.03
CA ARG A 126 -14.09 -12.95 1.23
C ARG A 126 -13.66 -13.82 0.04
N LYS A 127 -12.59 -13.44 -0.68
CA LYS A 127 -12.02 -14.22 -1.80
C LYS A 127 -11.54 -15.60 -1.34
N MET A 128 -10.83 -15.67 -0.21
CA MET A 128 -10.35 -16.93 0.37
C MET A 128 -11.49 -17.84 0.81
N ALA A 129 -12.53 -17.29 1.45
CA ALA A 129 -13.69 -18.05 1.87
C ALA A 129 -14.44 -18.68 0.69
N LYS A 130 -14.61 -17.95 -0.42
CA LYS A 130 -15.21 -18.47 -1.66
C LYS A 130 -14.48 -19.70 -2.22
N LEU A 131 -13.16 -19.76 -2.08
CA LEU A 131 -12.34 -20.91 -2.52
C LEU A 131 -12.11 -21.96 -1.43
N GLY A 132 -12.64 -21.78 -0.21
CA GLY A 132 -12.42 -22.70 0.91
C GLY A 132 -10.97 -22.75 1.40
N VAL A 133 -10.17 -21.71 1.12
CA VAL A 133 -8.76 -21.63 1.52
C VAL A 133 -8.58 -20.76 2.76
N ARG A 134 -7.51 -20.99 3.52
CA ARG A 134 -7.28 -20.32 4.82
C ARG A 134 -6.31 -19.16 4.79
N ASN A 135 -5.52 -19.02 3.73
CA ASN A 135 -4.50 -17.99 3.61
C ASN A 135 -4.19 -17.69 2.13
N ILE A 136 -3.46 -16.59 1.92
CA ILE A 136 -3.03 -16.11 0.60
C ILE A 136 -2.27 -17.16 -0.20
N ASP A 137 -1.49 -18.01 0.46
CA ASP A 137 -0.71 -19.06 -0.19
C ASP A 137 -1.60 -20.15 -0.79
N GLY A 138 -2.59 -20.60 -0.01
CA GLY A 138 -3.59 -21.54 -0.48
C GLY A 138 -4.44 -20.93 -1.59
N PHE A 139 -4.76 -19.64 -1.50
CA PHE A 139 -5.47 -18.91 -2.55
C PHE A 139 -4.67 -18.92 -3.86
N ASN A 140 -3.43 -18.45 -3.84
CA ASN A 140 -2.58 -18.37 -5.02
C ASN A 140 -2.29 -19.75 -5.62
N ALA A 141 -2.12 -20.78 -4.79
CA ALA A 141 -1.94 -22.15 -5.26
C ALA A 141 -3.21 -22.69 -5.96
N ARG A 142 -4.41 -22.47 -5.39
CA ARG A 142 -5.68 -22.89 -6.00
C ARG A 142 -5.94 -22.17 -7.32
N VAL A 143 -5.66 -20.87 -7.36
CA VAL A 143 -5.76 -20.03 -8.56
C VAL A 143 -4.80 -20.50 -9.65
N ALA A 144 -3.53 -20.73 -9.32
CA ALA A 144 -2.53 -21.22 -10.28
C ALA A 144 -2.97 -22.55 -10.93
N LEU A 145 -3.45 -23.50 -10.13
CA LEU A 145 -3.95 -24.78 -10.61
C LEU A 145 -5.20 -24.64 -11.50
N ALA A 146 -6.09 -23.69 -11.20
CA ALA A 146 -7.28 -23.45 -12.01
C ALA A 146 -6.90 -22.87 -13.38
N VAL A 147 -5.99 -21.90 -13.40
CA VAL A 147 -5.46 -21.29 -14.63
C VAL A 147 -4.73 -22.34 -15.50
N GLU A 148 -3.89 -23.18 -14.90
CA GLU A 148 -3.19 -24.25 -15.62
C GLU A 148 -4.14 -25.26 -16.26
N LYS A 149 -5.27 -25.54 -15.62
CA LYS A 149 -6.30 -26.46 -16.11
C LYS A 149 -7.33 -25.81 -17.04
N GLY A 150 -7.31 -24.49 -17.21
CA GLY A 150 -8.36 -23.74 -17.90
C GLY A 150 -9.72 -23.87 -17.22
N GLU A 151 -9.74 -24.04 -15.88
CA GLU A 151 -10.94 -24.21 -15.08
C GLU A 151 -11.53 -22.84 -14.72
N THR A 152 -12.79 -22.60 -15.10
CA THR A 152 -13.57 -21.45 -14.59
C THR A 152 -14.16 -21.82 -13.24
N ILE A 153 -13.82 -21.05 -12.19
CA ILE A 153 -14.41 -21.26 -10.87
C ILE A 153 -15.66 -20.40 -10.75
N MET A 154 -16.82 -21.05 -10.64
CA MET A 154 -18.09 -20.39 -10.33
C MET A 154 -18.24 -20.25 -8.81
N CYS A 155 -18.65 -19.08 -8.36
CA CYS A 155 -18.92 -18.80 -6.96
C CYS A 155 -20.38 -18.39 -6.77
N THR A 156 -21.03 -19.02 -5.81
CA THR A 156 -22.38 -18.64 -5.39
C THR A 156 -22.30 -17.41 -4.49
N VAL A 157 -22.84 -16.28 -4.94
CA VAL A 157 -22.94 -15.03 -4.18
C VAL A 157 -24.39 -14.75 -3.79
N GLN A 158 -24.59 -14.19 -2.60
CA GLN A 158 -25.89 -13.73 -2.18
C GLN A 158 -26.27 -12.49 -3.00
N SER A 159 -27.32 -12.61 -3.81
CA SER A 159 -27.84 -11.56 -4.69
C SER A 159 -28.98 -10.75 -4.08
N GLY A 160 -29.45 -11.15 -2.89
CA GLY A 160 -30.49 -10.45 -2.14
C GLY A 160 -31.36 -11.41 -1.32
N PHE A 161 -32.59 -11.01 -1.08
CA PHE A 161 -33.65 -11.87 -0.56
C PHE A 161 -34.96 -11.53 -1.27
N ASP A 162 -35.81 -12.54 -1.44
CA ASP A 162 -37.16 -12.37 -1.96
C ASP A 162 -38.02 -11.62 -0.92
N ARG A 163 -38.66 -10.54 -1.36
CA ARG A 163 -39.44 -9.64 -0.48
C ARG A 163 -40.76 -10.27 -0.02
N GLU A 164 -41.27 -11.30 -0.71
CA GLU A 164 -42.51 -11.98 -0.33
C GLU A 164 -42.26 -13.19 0.56
N SER A 165 -41.25 -14.01 0.24
CA SER A 165 -40.93 -15.22 1.00
C SER A 165 -39.89 -15.02 2.11
N GLY A 166 -39.08 -13.95 2.03
CA GLY A 166 -37.93 -13.73 2.90
C GLY A 166 -36.73 -14.64 2.61
N GLU A 167 -36.79 -15.48 1.57
CA GLU A 167 -35.72 -16.42 1.23
C GLU A 167 -34.52 -15.71 0.60
N ILE A 168 -33.32 -16.17 0.96
CA ILE A 168 -32.07 -15.61 0.43
C ILE A 168 -31.88 -16.06 -1.02
N LEU A 169 -31.71 -15.11 -1.93
CA LEU A 169 -31.48 -15.37 -3.34
C LEU A 169 -29.99 -15.46 -3.64
N TYR A 170 -29.59 -16.49 -4.37
CA TYR A 170 -28.20 -16.71 -4.77
C TYR A 170 -28.03 -16.58 -6.29
N ARG A 171 -26.90 -16.03 -6.72
CA ARG A 171 -26.47 -15.96 -8.11
C ARG A 171 -25.10 -16.63 -8.25
N GLU A 172 -24.88 -17.32 -9.35
CA GLU A 172 -23.55 -17.79 -9.72
C GLU A 172 -22.82 -16.70 -10.51
N GLU A 173 -21.61 -16.36 -10.08
CA GLU A 173 -20.73 -15.43 -10.76
C GLU A 173 -19.37 -16.09 -11.00
N GLU A 174 -18.76 -15.79 -12.15
CA GLU A 174 -17.39 -16.21 -12.45
C GLU A 174 -16.43 -15.48 -11.50
N MET A 175 -15.55 -16.25 -10.86
CA MET A 175 -14.56 -15.68 -9.95
C MET A 175 -13.35 -15.16 -10.72
N ASP A 176 -12.92 -13.94 -10.38
CA ASP A 176 -11.63 -13.42 -10.82
C ASP A 176 -10.47 -14.27 -10.26
N LEU A 177 -9.74 -14.91 -11.15
CA LEU A 177 -8.60 -15.79 -10.86
C LEU A 177 -7.26 -15.03 -10.88
N THR A 178 -7.27 -13.76 -10.48
CA THR A 178 -6.03 -13.00 -10.30
C THR A 178 -5.34 -13.38 -8.99
N GLN A 179 -4.04 -13.71 -9.04
CA GLN A 179 -3.25 -13.99 -7.84
C GLN A 179 -3.12 -12.74 -6.97
N LEU A 180 -3.11 -12.95 -5.65
CA LEU A 180 -2.94 -11.88 -4.67
C LEU A 180 -1.46 -11.69 -4.35
N SER A 181 -0.99 -10.45 -4.45
CA SER A 181 0.34 -10.06 -3.99
C SER A 181 0.38 -9.92 -2.46
N TYR A 182 1.52 -10.15 -1.83
CA TYR A 182 1.72 -9.65 -0.46
C TYR A 182 1.64 -8.12 -0.44
N ILE A 183 1.22 -7.56 0.68
CA ILE A 183 1.31 -6.11 0.93
C ILE A 183 2.16 -5.89 2.17
N VAL A 184 3.19 -5.07 2.05
CA VAL A 184 3.99 -4.63 3.19
C VAL A 184 3.80 -3.13 3.39
N ILE A 185 3.35 -2.76 4.58
CA ILE A 185 3.14 -1.38 4.99
C ILE A 185 4.29 -0.98 5.89
N ILE A 186 5.06 0.02 5.48
CA ILE A 186 6.22 0.52 6.22
C ILE A 186 5.91 1.93 6.72
N VAL A 187 5.97 2.11 8.04
CA VAL A 187 5.82 3.41 8.69
C VAL A 187 7.13 3.76 9.37
N ASP A 188 7.84 4.77 8.87
CA ASP A 188 9.16 5.14 9.38
C ASP A 188 9.10 5.78 10.78
N GLU A 189 8.07 6.58 11.05
CA GLU A 189 7.89 7.26 12.34
C GLU A 189 6.42 7.24 12.76
N MET A 190 6.02 6.18 13.45
CA MET A 190 4.64 6.01 13.91
C MET A 190 4.24 7.03 14.98
N ALA A 191 5.20 7.61 15.71
CA ALA A 191 4.88 8.60 16.73
C ALA A 191 4.27 9.87 16.13
N ASP A 192 4.68 10.26 14.92
CA ASP A 192 4.08 11.41 14.22
C ASP A 192 2.61 11.14 13.89
N LEU A 193 2.29 9.90 13.54
CA LEU A 193 0.90 9.49 13.31
C LEU A 193 0.11 9.51 14.63
N MET A 194 0.66 8.90 15.69
CA MET A 194 0.00 8.80 17.00
C MET A 194 -0.33 10.17 17.61
N MET A 195 0.52 11.17 17.37
CA MET A 195 0.30 12.54 17.85
C MET A 195 -0.86 13.26 17.15
N VAL A 196 -1.18 12.87 15.91
CA VAL A 196 -2.26 13.49 15.12
C VAL A 196 -3.59 12.77 15.32
N ALA A 197 -3.59 11.44 15.27
CA ALA A 197 -4.81 10.62 15.25
C ALA A 197 -4.67 9.31 16.05
N GLY A 198 -4.04 9.36 17.23
CA GLY A 198 -3.62 8.16 17.97
C GLY A 198 -4.70 7.10 18.21
N LYS A 199 -5.93 7.50 18.55
CA LYS A 199 -7.03 6.54 18.80
C LYS A 199 -7.47 5.79 17.53
N GLU A 200 -7.58 6.51 16.41
CA GLU A 200 -7.98 5.93 15.12
C GLU A 200 -6.88 4.97 14.63
N ILE A 201 -5.62 5.43 14.68
CA ILE A 201 -4.46 4.64 14.28
C ILE A 201 -4.31 3.38 15.13
N GLU A 202 -4.44 3.48 16.45
CA GLU A 202 -4.33 2.32 17.33
C GLU A 202 -5.41 1.27 17.03
N GLY A 203 -6.65 1.70 16.76
CA GLY A 203 -7.74 0.81 16.37
C GLY A 203 -7.49 0.09 15.04
N VAL A 204 -7.03 0.83 14.03
CA VAL A 204 -6.71 0.27 12.69
C VAL A 204 -5.51 -0.68 12.77
N ILE A 205 -4.43 -0.28 13.47
CA ILE A 205 -3.25 -1.12 13.69
C ILE A 205 -3.64 -2.39 14.43
N GLN A 206 -4.45 -2.30 15.49
CA GLN A 206 -4.90 -3.48 16.23
C GLN A 206 -5.66 -4.44 15.30
N ARG A 207 -6.58 -3.92 14.50
CA ARG A 207 -7.38 -4.72 13.57
C ARG A 207 -6.53 -5.44 12.53
N LEU A 208 -5.61 -4.71 11.88
CA LEU A 208 -4.65 -5.31 10.97
C LEU A 208 -3.80 -6.34 11.70
N ALA A 209 -3.25 -5.99 12.86
CA ALA A 209 -2.27 -6.84 13.50
C ALA A 209 -2.82 -8.20 13.97
N GLN A 210 -4.11 -8.25 14.25
CA GLN A 210 -4.81 -9.47 14.66
C GLN A 210 -5.20 -10.38 13.48
N MET A 211 -5.49 -9.80 12.30
CA MET A 211 -6.17 -10.52 11.21
C MET A 211 -5.41 -10.50 9.88
N ALA A 212 -4.45 -9.61 9.67
CA ALA A 212 -3.84 -9.36 8.36
C ALA A 212 -2.90 -10.48 7.88
N ARG A 213 -2.32 -11.25 8.81
CA ARG A 213 -1.31 -12.27 8.50
C ARG A 213 -1.77 -13.28 7.43
N ALA A 214 -2.97 -13.85 7.57
CA ALA A 214 -3.45 -14.85 6.62
C ALA A 214 -3.84 -14.21 5.26
N ALA A 215 -4.22 -12.94 5.26
CA ALA A 215 -4.48 -12.14 4.06
C ALA A 215 -3.19 -11.68 3.34
N GLY A 216 -2.02 -11.96 3.91
CA GLY A 216 -0.73 -11.57 3.32
C GLY A 216 -0.43 -10.07 3.43
N ILE A 217 -0.97 -9.40 4.44
CA ILE A 217 -0.72 -7.98 4.72
C ILE A 217 0.13 -7.90 5.98
N HIS A 218 1.27 -7.21 5.90
CA HIS A 218 2.28 -7.15 6.97
C HIS A 218 2.64 -5.70 7.29
N LEU A 219 2.93 -5.43 8.56
CA LEU A 219 3.30 -4.09 9.02
C LEU A 219 4.73 -4.10 9.55
N ILE A 220 5.50 -3.09 9.14
CA ILE A 220 6.77 -2.68 9.73
C ILE A 220 6.55 -1.28 10.29
N MET A 221 6.44 -1.19 11.61
CA MET A 221 6.22 0.07 12.32
C MET A 221 7.53 0.48 12.98
N ALA A 222 8.01 1.69 12.71
CA ALA A 222 9.23 2.22 13.28
C ALA A 222 8.97 3.50 14.09
N THR A 223 9.80 3.74 15.10
CA THR A 223 9.75 4.97 15.91
C THR A 223 11.12 5.34 16.46
N GLN A 224 11.42 6.64 16.51
CA GLN A 224 12.55 7.18 17.28
C GLN A 224 12.17 7.63 18.69
N ARG A 225 10.86 7.58 19.01
CA ARG A 225 10.29 7.96 20.31
C ARG A 225 9.72 6.73 21.00
N PRO A 226 10.54 5.93 21.70
CA PRO A 226 10.12 4.71 22.37
C PRO A 226 9.40 4.95 23.72
N SER A 227 8.50 5.94 23.77
CA SER A 227 7.71 6.25 24.96
C SER A 227 6.46 5.37 25.08
N VAL A 228 5.89 5.30 26.28
CA VAL A 228 4.67 4.53 26.56
C VAL A 228 3.45 5.08 25.80
N ASP A 229 3.45 6.38 25.50
CA ASP A 229 2.37 7.03 24.75
C ASP A 229 2.37 6.65 23.26
N VAL A 230 3.53 6.27 22.72
CA VAL A 230 3.69 5.79 21.34
C VAL A 230 3.57 4.28 21.27
N ILE A 231 4.30 3.57 22.14
CA ILE A 231 4.32 2.11 22.22
C ILE A 231 3.38 1.67 23.35
N THR A 232 2.09 1.82 23.09
CA THR A 232 1.03 1.49 24.06
C THR A 232 0.98 -0.02 24.36
N GLY A 233 0.23 -0.41 25.40
CA GLY A 233 -0.01 -1.81 25.71
C GLY A 233 -0.63 -2.58 24.54
N THR A 234 -1.56 -1.96 23.81
CA THR A 234 -2.22 -2.54 22.64
C THR A 234 -1.23 -2.78 21.51
N ILE A 235 -0.35 -1.82 21.22
CA ILE A 235 0.70 -1.99 20.21
C ILE A 235 1.61 -3.15 20.61
N LYS A 236 2.07 -3.21 21.86
CA LYS A 236 2.95 -4.32 22.31
C LYS A 236 2.28 -5.68 22.20
N ALA A 237 1.00 -5.79 22.57
CA ALA A 237 0.26 -7.04 22.50
C ALA A 237 0.14 -7.58 21.06
N ASN A 238 0.14 -6.70 20.06
CA ASN A 238 -0.06 -7.03 18.66
C ASN A 238 1.24 -7.14 17.85
N PHE A 239 2.36 -6.63 18.38
CA PHE A 239 3.69 -6.72 17.78
C PHE A 239 4.63 -7.57 18.65
N PRO A 240 4.55 -8.91 18.57
CA PRO A 240 5.38 -9.82 19.37
C PRO A 240 6.82 -9.91 18.85
N THR A 241 7.06 -9.52 17.59
CA THR A 241 8.42 -9.43 17.04
C THR A 241 8.87 -7.98 17.08
N ARG A 242 10.02 -7.74 17.70
CA ARG A 242 10.54 -6.39 17.93
C ARG A 242 12.02 -6.33 17.63
N ILE A 243 12.46 -5.22 17.06
CA ILE A 243 13.87 -4.89 16.89
C ILE A 243 14.11 -3.58 17.66
N SER A 244 15.06 -3.61 18.56
CA SER A 244 15.52 -2.42 19.27
C SER A 244 16.96 -2.12 18.92
N PHE A 245 17.20 -0.93 18.40
CA PHE A 245 18.54 -0.35 18.25
C PHE A 245 18.92 0.38 19.53
N GLN A 246 20.13 0.95 19.54
CA GLN A 246 20.60 1.74 20.68
C GLN A 246 19.59 2.84 21.07
N ILE A 247 19.24 2.85 22.34
CA ILE A 247 18.44 3.88 23.00
C ILE A 247 19.18 4.45 24.20
N THR A 248 18.66 5.53 24.77
CA THR A 248 19.32 6.27 25.85
C THR A 248 18.97 5.78 27.25
N SER A 249 17.77 5.21 27.46
CA SER A 249 17.27 4.94 28.80
C SER A 249 16.79 3.50 29.01
N LYS A 250 17.05 2.99 30.21
CA LYS A 250 16.57 1.68 30.69
C LYS A 250 15.05 1.57 30.78
N ILE A 251 14.37 2.72 30.85
CA ILE A 251 12.91 2.78 30.90
C ILE A 251 12.37 2.50 29.50
N ASP A 252 12.92 3.17 28.50
CA ASP A 252 12.56 2.99 27.10
C ASP A 252 12.86 1.56 26.62
N SER A 253 13.94 0.94 27.12
CA SER A 253 14.30 -0.47 26.82
C SER A 253 13.16 -1.39 27.21
N ARG A 254 12.65 -1.20 28.43
CA ARG A 254 11.51 -1.98 28.94
C ARG A 254 10.23 -1.67 28.20
N THR A 255 10.06 -0.44 27.71
CA THR A 255 8.90 -0.09 26.88
C THR A 255 8.90 -0.93 25.59
N ILE A 256 10.05 -1.11 24.94
CA ILE A 256 10.15 -1.85 23.69
C ILE A 256 10.20 -3.37 23.93
N LEU A 257 11.21 -3.83 24.68
CA LEU A 257 11.54 -5.25 24.83
C LEU A 257 10.87 -5.90 26.04
N GLY A 258 10.40 -5.12 27.02
CA GLY A 258 9.93 -5.65 28.30
C GLY A 258 11.04 -5.91 29.31
N GLU A 259 12.31 -5.90 28.88
CA GLU A 259 13.50 -6.00 29.71
C GLU A 259 14.55 -4.94 29.35
N GLN A 260 15.62 -4.85 30.15
CA GLN A 260 16.76 -3.95 29.89
C GLN A 260 17.76 -4.61 28.93
N GLY A 261 18.50 -3.82 28.15
CA GLY A 261 19.68 -4.31 27.43
C GLY A 261 20.04 -3.49 26.20
N ASP A 262 19.06 -2.91 25.50
CA ASP A 262 19.31 -2.15 24.26
C ASP A 262 19.99 -0.79 24.53
N GLU A 263 19.94 -0.28 25.76
CA GLU A 263 20.69 0.91 26.18
C GLU A 263 22.22 0.68 26.20
N THR A 264 22.64 -0.59 26.16
CA THR A 264 24.06 -1.00 26.16
C THR A 264 24.59 -1.33 24.76
N LEU A 265 23.75 -1.19 23.73
CA LEU A 265 24.16 -1.39 22.34
C LEU A 265 25.17 -0.32 21.92
N LEU A 266 25.92 -0.63 20.86
CA LEU A 266 27.04 0.19 20.39
C LEU A 266 26.63 1.29 19.40
N GLY A 267 25.35 1.30 18.97
CA GLY A 267 24.88 2.11 17.86
C GLY A 267 25.31 1.53 16.51
N GLN A 268 25.24 2.34 15.44
CA GLN A 268 25.71 1.97 14.09
C GLN A 268 25.17 0.62 13.57
N GLY A 269 23.89 0.33 13.84
CA GLY A 269 23.24 -0.90 13.39
C GLY A 269 23.32 -2.08 14.36
N ASP A 270 23.99 -1.94 15.51
CA ASP A 270 23.90 -2.93 16.58
C ASP A 270 22.49 -2.94 17.20
N MET A 271 21.87 -4.11 17.26
CA MET A 271 20.46 -4.25 17.65
C MET A 271 20.17 -5.53 18.45
N LEU A 272 19.07 -5.48 19.20
CA LEU A 272 18.43 -6.64 19.82
C LEU A 272 17.19 -7.03 19.02
N HIS A 273 17.16 -8.25 18.52
CA HIS A 273 16.03 -8.84 17.80
C HIS A 273 15.28 -9.80 18.73
N MET A 274 14.05 -9.42 19.08
CA MET A 274 13.12 -10.21 19.88
C MET A 274 12.12 -10.92 18.98
N VAL A 275 12.05 -12.25 19.09
CA VAL A 275 11.07 -13.07 18.38
C VAL A 275 10.05 -13.63 19.38
N GLY A 276 8.77 -13.46 19.07
CA GLY A 276 7.67 -14.07 19.83
C GLY A 276 7.55 -13.57 21.28
N GLY A 277 8.05 -12.37 21.59
CA GLY A 277 7.94 -11.76 22.92
C GLY A 277 8.84 -12.37 24.00
N GLY A 278 9.83 -13.18 23.63
CA GLY A 278 10.69 -13.85 24.61
C GLY A 278 12.15 -13.96 24.21
N ARG A 279 12.45 -14.67 23.12
CA ARG A 279 13.85 -14.91 22.74
C ARG A 279 14.45 -13.65 22.13
N ILE A 280 15.44 -13.07 22.82
CA ILE A 280 16.26 -11.97 22.31
C ILE A 280 17.58 -12.52 21.77
N GLU A 281 17.94 -12.07 20.57
CA GLU A 281 19.24 -12.30 19.94
C GLU A 281 19.88 -10.95 19.59
N ARG A 282 21.17 -10.79 19.92
CA ARG A 282 21.94 -9.61 19.50
C ARG A 282 22.44 -9.80 18.07
N VAL A 283 22.16 -8.82 17.23
CA VAL A 283 22.45 -8.84 15.79
C VAL A 283 23.16 -7.55 15.40
N HIS A 284 24.18 -7.66 14.57
CA HIS A 284 24.85 -6.55 13.93
C HIS A 284 24.24 -6.33 12.55
N GLY A 285 23.46 -5.27 12.42
CA GLY A 285 22.72 -4.91 11.21
C GLY A 285 23.63 -4.68 10.00
N PRO A 286 23.16 -5.02 8.79
CA PRO A 286 23.90 -4.71 7.59
C PRO A 286 23.92 -3.21 7.32
N PHE A 287 24.96 -2.78 6.63
CA PHE A 287 25.12 -1.46 6.09
C PHE A 287 24.81 -1.48 4.59
N VAL A 288 24.11 -0.44 4.16
CA VAL A 288 23.93 -0.03 2.77
C VAL A 288 24.04 1.48 2.74
N SER A 289 24.72 2.01 1.73
CA SER A 289 24.84 3.46 1.50
C SER A 289 23.65 4.01 0.73
N ASP A 290 23.43 5.32 0.82
CA ASP A 290 22.37 6.00 0.07
C ASP A 290 22.57 5.86 -1.45
N GLU A 291 23.83 5.94 -1.91
CA GLU A 291 24.21 5.73 -3.32
C GLU A 291 23.81 4.32 -3.82
N GLU A 292 23.98 3.30 -2.98
CA GLU A 292 23.55 1.93 -3.32
C GLU A 292 22.01 1.83 -3.38
N ILE A 293 21.29 2.50 -2.47
CA ILE A 293 19.82 2.54 -2.48
C ILE A 293 19.33 3.21 -3.77
N GLU A 294 19.85 4.40 -4.08
CA GLU A 294 19.50 5.15 -5.28
C GLU A 294 19.78 4.34 -6.56
N SER A 295 20.92 3.64 -6.62
CA SER A 295 21.24 2.77 -7.75
C SER A 295 20.24 1.64 -7.93
N VAL A 296 19.80 0.99 -6.84
CA VAL A 296 18.79 -0.08 -6.92
C VAL A 296 17.44 0.48 -7.33
N VAL A 297 17.02 1.62 -6.76
CA VAL A 297 15.76 2.28 -7.12
C VAL A 297 15.75 2.70 -8.59
N ALA A 298 16.84 3.32 -9.08
CA ALA A 298 16.97 3.70 -10.48
C ALA A 298 16.86 2.50 -11.40
N HIS A 299 17.48 1.37 -11.04
CA HIS A 299 17.35 0.12 -11.79
C HIS A 299 15.89 -0.38 -11.84
N LEU A 300 15.17 -0.36 -10.71
CA LEU A 300 13.76 -0.79 -10.66
C LEU A 300 12.85 0.11 -11.49
N LYS A 301 13.08 1.42 -11.50
CA LYS A 301 12.31 2.40 -12.31
C LYS A 301 12.46 2.18 -13.81
N VAL A 302 13.60 1.63 -14.26
CA VAL A 302 13.80 1.25 -15.67
C VAL A 302 12.99 0.01 -16.03
N GLN A 303 12.70 -0.87 -15.07
CA GLN A 303 11.95 -2.10 -15.31
C GLN A 303 10.44 -1.87 -15.41
N GLY A 304 9.90 -0.80 -14.81
CA GLY A 304 8.47 -0.49 -14.89
C GLY A 304 8.07 0.74 -14.09
N THR A 305 6.84 1.17 -14.33
CA THR A 305 6.18 2.26 -13.60
C THR A 305 5.19 1.69 -12.58
N PRO A 306 4.96 2.38 -11.45
CA PRO A 306 3.96 1.96 -10.48
C PRO A 306 2.54 2.11 -11.04
N ASP A 307 1.71 1.12 -10.74
CA ASP A 307 0.26 1.20 -10.94
C ASP A 307 -0.38 1.71 -9.64
N TYR A 308 -0.49 3.03 -9.49
CA TYR A 308 -1.01 3.63 -8.27
C TYR A 308 -2.53 3.49 -8.16
N LEU A 309 -2.99 3.12 -6.96
CA LEU A 309 -4.40 3.04 -6.61
C LEU A 309 -4.79 4.28 -5.81
N ALA A 310 -5.55 5.18 -6.43
CA ALA A 310 -6.01 6.42 -5.79
C ALA A 310 -6.80 6.15 -4.50
N THR A 311 -7.59 5.05 -4.50
CA THR A 311 -8.40 4.60 -3.36
C THR A 311 -7.62 4.29 -2.09
N VAL A 312 -6.29 4.16 -2.16
CA VAL A 312 -5.44 3.94 -0.99
C VAL A 312 -5.39 5.19 -0.11
N THR A 313 -5.35 6.38 -0.69
CA THR A 313 -5.21 7.64 0.06
C THR A 313 -6.43 8.53 0.01
N ASP A 314 -7.39 8.22 -0.84
CA ASP A 314 -8.65 8.96 -0.94
C ASP A 314 -9.57 8.53 0.20
N SER A 315 -9.98 9.49 1.03
CA SER A 315 -10.98 9.21 2.06
C SER A 315 -12.37 9.27 1.44
N GLU A 316 -13.26 8.34 1.79
CA GLU A 316 -14.69 8.39 1.41
C GLU A 316 -15.39 9.65 1.98
N HIS A 317 -14.68 10.47 2.77
CA HIS A 317 -15.16 11.72 3.40
C HIS A 317 -14.54 12.97 2.77
N ASP A 318 -13.63 12.84 1.80
CA ASP A 318 -13.13 13.99 1.03
C ASP A 318 -14.08 14.39 -0.10
N ASP A 319 -15.03 13.51 -0.49
CA ASP A 319 -16.13 13.89 -1.38
C ASP A 319 -17.06 14.93 -0.70
N ASP A 320 -17.29 14.84 0.61
CA ASP A 320 -18.07 15.85 1.36
C ASP A 320 -17.32 17.19 1.52
N LYS A 321 -15.98 17.20 1.45
CA LYS A 321 -15.17 18.44 1.48
C LYS A 321 -14.89 19.02 0.11
N MET A 322 -14.98 18.21 -0.95
CA MET A 322 -15.04 18.75 -2.31
C MET A 322 -16.35 19.51 -2.51
N GLU A 323 -17.49 19.08 -1.97
CA GLU A 323 -18.71 19.91 -2.07
C GLU A 323 -18.56 21.28 -1.36
N ASP A 324 -17.87 21.36 -0.22
CA ASP A 324 -17.66 22.62 0.51
C ASP A 324 -16.60 23.56 -0.11
N ALA A 325 -15.54 23.01 -0.72
CA ALA A 325 -14.55 23.84 -1.42
C ALA A 325 -15.09 24.36 -2.77
N TYR A 326 -15.95 23.60 -3.42
CA TYR A 326 -16.65 24.05 -4.63
C TYR A 326 -17.81 25.01 -4.30
N SER A 327 -18.49 24.89 -3.16
CA SER A 327 -19.56 25.82 -2.76
C SER A 327 -19.06 27.22 -2.38
N VAL A 328 -17.86 27.32 -1.75
CA VAL A 328 -17.22 28.62 -1.50
C VAL A 328 -16.69 29.25 -2.79
N ALA A 329 -16.20 28.42 -3.72
CA ALA A 329 -15.83 28.87 -5.07
C ALA A 329 -17.06 29.29 -5.90
N GLU A 330 -18.21 28.63 -5.74
CA GLU A 330 -19.49 28.98 -6.38
C GLU A 330 -20.05 30.31 -5.87
N ILE A 331 -19.92 30.60 -4.57
CA ILE A 331 -20.37 31.89 -4.00
C ILE A 331 -19.50 33.05 -4.49
N ILE A 332 -18.21 32.81 -4.79
CA ILE A 332 -17.30 33.82 -5.36
C ILE A 332 -17.44 33.90 -6.90
N ALA A 333 -17.81 32.80 -7.57
CA ALA A 333 -18.00 32.72 -9.02
C ALA A 333 -19.41 33.15 -9.49
N ALA A 334 -20.38 33.33 -8.59
CA ALA A 334 -21.71 33.86 -8.89
C ALA A 334 -21.69 35.32 -9.45
N GLY A 335 -20.52 35.95 -9.50
CA GLY A 335 -20.32 37.27 -10.13
C GLY A 335 -19.91 37.24 -11.60
N SER A 336 -19.46 36.11 -12.16
CA SER A 336 -19.02 36.06 -13.57
C SER A 336 -18.70 34.65 -14.04
N SER A 337 -19.15 34.32 -15.26
CA SER A 337 -18.72 33.23 -16.15
C SER A 337 -19.39 31.84 -16.02
N SER A 338 -20.53 31.70 -16.71
CA SER A 338 -21.05 30.43 -17.24
C SER A 338 -20.16 29.80 -18.32
N GLU A 339 -19.06 30.45 -18.71
CA GLU A 339 -18.18 30.05 -19.82
C GLU A 339 -17.16 28.95 -19.44
N ASN A 340 -16.69 28.91 -18.18
CA ASN A 340 -15.62 27.98 -17.78
C ASN A 340 -16.05 26.50 -17.71
N GLY A 341 -17.29 26.22 -17.32
CA GLY A 341 -17.81 24.84 -17.26
C GLY A 341 -18.04 24.24 -18.65
N GLU A 342 -18.38 25.08 -19.61
CA GLU A 342 -18.62 24.69 -21.00
C GLU A 342 -17.30 24.44 -21.75
N GLU A 343 -16.25 25.21 -21.44
CA GLU A 343 -14.93 25.05 -22.02
C GLU A 343 -14.24 23.74 -21.58
N LEU A 344 -14.38 23.36 -20.30
CA LEU A 344 -13.89 22.08 -19.77
C LEU A 344 -14.62 20.88 -20.39
N TYR A 345 -15.95 20.97 -20.54
CA TYR A 345 -16.74 19.93 -21.21
C TYR A 345 -16.34 19.75 -22.69
N MET A 346 -16.14 20.86 -23.41
CA MET A 346 -15.68 20.83 -24.81
C MET A 346 -14.28 20.22 -24.96
N GLN A 347 -13.41 20.38 -23.96
CA GLN A 347 -12.11 19.73 -23.92
C GLN A 347 -12.24 18.20 -23.73
N ASP A 348 -13.14 17.77 -22.85
CA ASP A 348 -13.38 16.35 -22.58
C ASP A 348 -13.97 15.62 -23.80
N VAL A 349 -14.91 16.25 -24.51
CA VAL A 349 -15.46 15.74 -25.78
C VAL A 349 -14.37 15.57 -26.83
N LYS A 350 -13.42 16.52 -26.95
CA LYS A 350 -12.29 16.41 -27.88
C LYS A 350 -11.40 15.20 -27.58
N VAL A 351 -11.20 14.87 -26.30
CA VAL A 351 -10.42 13.69 -25.89
C VAL A 351 -11.12 12.41 -26.31
N VAL A 352 -12.43 12.31 -26.11
CA VAL A 352 -13.25 11.15 -26.53
C VAL A 352 -13.22 10.98 -28.05
N MET A 353 -13.39 12.06 -28.79
CA MET A 353 -13.38 12.08 -30.26
C MET A 353 -12.01 11.69 -30.83
N ARG A 354 -10.92 12.15 -30.20
CA ARG A 354 -9.56 11.82 -30.60
C ARG A 354 -9.23 10.35 -30.36
N ASP A 355 -9.54 9.85 -29.17
CA ASP A 355 -9.10 8.52 -28.74
C ASP A 355 -10.06 7.40 -29.19
N ARG A 356 -11.23 7.76 -29.72
CA ARG A 356 -12.32 6.88 -30.19
C ARG A 356 -12.72 5.81 -29.17
N LYS A 357 -12.65 6.15 -27.88
CA LYS A 357 -12.99 5.27 -26.75
C LYS A 357 -13.84 6.05 -25.75
N CYS A 358 -15.02 5.52 -25.43
CA CYS A 358 -15.88 6.06 -24.40
C CYS A 358 -16.36 4.93 -23.48
N SER A 359 -15.92 4.97 -22.22
CA SER A 359 -16.51 4.24 -21.10
C SER A 359 -16.27 5.05 -19.82
N THR A 360 -17.11 4.88 -18.81
CA THR A 360 -16.98 5.61 -17.53
C THR A 360 -15.59 5.44 -16.94
N SER A 361 -15.07 4.21 -16.89
CA SER A 361 -13.71 3.90 -16.41
C SER A 361 -12.59 4.41 -17.33
N TYR A 362 -12.85 4.63 -18.62
CA TYR A 362 -11.88 5.24 -19.53
C TYR A 362 -11.74 6.73 -19.24
N ILE A 363 -12.88 7.42 -19.13
CA ILE A 363 -12.95 8.86 -18.85
C ILE A 363 -12.40 9.19 -17.47
N GLN A 364 -12.76 8.38 -16.46
CA GLN A 364 -12.21 8.45 -15.12
C GLN A 364 -10.67 8.44 -15.12
N ARG A 365 -10.05 7.48 -15.82
CA ARG A 365 -8.58 7.36 -15.91
C ARG A 365 -7.93 8.45 -16.76
N ARG A 366 -8.59 8.86 -17.85
CA ARG A 366 -8.03 9.80 -18.82
C ARG A 366 -8.04 11.25 -18.33
N LEU A 367 -9.06 11.62 -17.56
CA LEU A 367 -9.25 12.97 -17.03
C LEU A 367 -8.89 13.08 -15.54
N ALA A 368 -8.50 11.98 -14.90
CA ALA A 368 -8.17 11.91 -13.47
C ALA A 368 -9.29 12.49 -12.59
N ILE A 369 -10.54 12.10 -12.87
CA ILE A 369 -11.75 12.52 -12.15
C ILE A 369 -12.40 11.34 -11.44
N SER A 370 -13.30 11.61 -10.48
CA SER A 370 -14.06 10.57 -9.78
C SER A 370 -15.00 9.80 -10.71
N TYR A 371 -15.38 8.57 -10.32
CA TYR A 371 -16.27 7.72 -11.12
C TYR A 371 -17.62 8.40 -11.38
N ASN A 372 -18.20 9.04 -10.38
CA ASN A 372 -19.50 9.73 -10.49
C ASN A 372 -19.43 10.92 -11.46
N LYS A 373 -18.33 11.68 -11.43
CA LYS A 373 -18.10 12.78 -12.38
C LYS A 373 -17.89 12.26 -13.80
N ALA A 374 -17.15 11.16 -13.95
CA ALA A 374 -17.00 10.49 -15.24
C ALA A 374 -18.33 9.92 -15.76
N ALA A 375 -19.19 9.39 -14.88
CA ALA A 375 -20.49 8.85 -15.24
C ALA A 375 -21.42 9.98 -15.73
N SER A 376 -21.51 11.08 -14.98
CA SER A 376 -22.31 12.25 -15.34
C SER A 376 -21.85 12.88 -16.67
N LEU A 377 -20.54 12.96 -16.93
CA LEU A 377 -20.03 13.43 -18.23
C LEU A 377 -20.41 12.50 -19.39
N VAL A 378 -20.34 11.19 -19.16
CA VAL A 378 -20.68 10.18 -20.17
C VAL A 378 -22.19 10.14 -20.44
N GLU A 379 -23.02 10.32 -19.41
CA GLU A 379 -24.48 10.45 -19.53
C GLU A 379 -24.84 11.72 -20.31
N ARG A 380 -24.19 12.85 -20.01
CA ARG A 380 -24.39 14.09 -20.78
C ARG A 380 -23.99 13.94 -22.25
N MET A 381 -22.88 13.26 -22.54
CA MET A 381 -22.49 12.97 -23.93
C MET A 381 -23.48 12.03 -24.64
N GLU A 382 -24.19 11.17 -23.91
CA GLU A 382 -25.26 10.32 -24.44
C GLU A 382 -26.53 11.13 -24.73
N GLU A 383 -26.94 12.00 -23.80
CA GLU A 383 -28.09 12.90 -23.98
C GLU A 383 -27.89 13.86 -25.17
N GLU A 384 -26.66 14.35 -25.35
CA GLU A 384 -26.28 15.22 -26.46
C GLU A 384 -26.02 14.46 -27.79
N GLY A 385 -26.16 13.13 -27.79
CA GLY A 385 -26.04 12.30 -28.99
C GLY A 385 -24.62 12.14 -29.53
N ILE A 386 -23.61 12.44 -28.71
CA ILE A 386 -22.17 12.30 -29.02
C ILE A 386 -21.73 10.84 -28.88
N VAL A 387 -22.31 10.11 -27.93
CA VAL A 387 -22.06 8.68 -27.70
C VAL A 387 -23.38 7.92 -27.59
N GLY A 388 -23.38 6.65 -28.01
CA GLY A 388 -24.53 5.77 -27.93
C GLY A 388 -24.71 5.13 -26.56
N THR A 389 -25.69 4.23 -26.48
CA THR A 389 -25.98 3.47 -25.27
C THR A 389 -24.83 2.55 -24.88
N ALA A 390 -24.72 2.26 -23.59
CA ALA A 390 -23.71 1.35 -23.08
C ALA A 390 -23.97 -0.08 -23.57
N ASN A 391 -22.93 -0.74 -24.07
CA ASN A 391 -22.98 -2.18 -24.34
C ASN A 391 -22.80 -3.00 -23.05
N HIS A 392 -22.84 -4.34 -23.18
CA HIS A 392 -22.69 -5.29 -22.07
C HIS A 392 -21.37 -5.18 -21.28
N VAL A 393 -20.39 -4.41 -21.76
CA VAL A 393 -19.09 -4.16 -21.08
C VAL A 393 -18.93 -2.67 -20.70
N GLY A 394 -19.99 -1.88 -20.76
CA GLY A 394 -19.97 -0.45 -20.41
C GLY A 394 -19.22 0.43 -21.42
N LYS A 395 -18.88 -0.08 -22.61
CA LYS A 395 -18.34 0.72 -23.72
C LYS A 395 -19.49 1.32 -24.51
N ARG A 396 -19.33 2.57 -24.94
CA ARG A 396 -20.29 3.30 -25.76
C ARG A 396 -19.70 3.55 -27.14
N GLU A 397 -20.52 3.35 -28.16
CA GLU A 397 -20.16 3.70 -29.54
C GLU A 397 -20.17 5.21 -29.69
N ILE A 398 -19.23 5.80 -30.44
CA ILE A 398 -19.19 7.25 -30.65
C ILE A 398 -20.00 7.57 -31.90
N LEU A 399 -21.05 8.39 -31.72
CA LEU A 399 -21.98 8.77 -32.77
C LEU A 399 -21.48 10.07 -33.41
N LEU A 400 -21.12 10.02 -34.69
CA LEU A 400 -20.52 11.14 -35.44
C LEU A 400 -21.55 12.20 -35.88
N ASN A 401 -22.52 12.54 -35.04
CA ASN A 401 -23.52 13.57 -35.36
C ASN A 401 -23.69 14.58 -34.23
N GLY A 402 -22.81 15.59 -34.22
CA GLY A 402 -22.95 16.80 -33.40
C GLY A 402 -22.28 18.00 -34.09
N ARG A 403 -23.06 18.74 -34.88
CA ARG A 403 -22.76 20.04 -35.55
C ARG A 403 -21.54 20.09 -36.48
N SER A 404 -21.82 19.96 -37.78
CA SER A 404 -20.99 20.49 -38.86
C SER A 404 -21.05 22.03 -38.90
N ASP A 405 -20.20 22.71 -38.13
CA ASP A 405 -19.87 24.13 -38.35
C ASP A 405 -18.66 24.24 -39.30
N GLN A 406 -18.79 23.62 -40.48
CA GLN A 406 -17.97 23.92 -41.66
C GLN A 406 -18.92 24.36 -42.76
N ASP A 407 -19.45 25.58 -42.66
CA ASP A 407 -19.82 26.44 -43.80
C ASP A 407 -20.50 27.74 -43.29
N ASN A 408 -19.69 28.75 -42.94
CA ASN A 408 -20.10 30.16 -43.08
C ASN A 408 -18.93 31.17 -43.00
N PHE A 409 -17.81 30.84 -43.64
CA PHE A 409 -16.82 31.84 -44.06
C PHE A 409 -16.80 31.91 -45.59
N LYS A 410 -17.89 32.43 -46.16
CA LYS A 410 -17.92 33.01 -47.52
C LYS A 410 -19.17 33.87 -47.69
N SER A 411 -18.95 35.03 -48.28
CA SER A 411 -19.88 36.06 -48.75
C SER A 411 -20.44 37.08 -47.74
N THR A 412 -19.88 38.28 -47.91
CA THR A 412 -20.38 39.65 -47.67
C THR A 412 -20.19 40.27 -46.30
#